data_AF-A0A0P0XV37-F1
#
_entry.id   AF-A0A0P0XV37-F1
#
_cell.length_a   1.000
_cell.length_b   1.000
_cell.length_c   1.000
_cell.angle_alpha   90.00
_cell.angle_beta   90.00
_cell.angle_gamma   90.00
#
_symmetry.space_group_name_H-M   'P 1'
#
loop_
_entity.id
_entity.type
_entity.pdbx_description
1 polymer ?
#
loop_
_entity_poly.entity_id
_entity_poly.type
_entity_poly.pdbx_seq_one_letter_code
_entity_poly.pdbx_strand_id
1 'polypeptide(L)'
;LVWRGHFLELLGIGDAGLPRAREVLWRRIAPLGVDRECVHWLARAMVSCEGAVAPDAVVGWRIGLFLDLVDAFPPWFHVPSGRLELLVENAVVKQVSSCVYHNLPDEVTLFEDHKCPEEQIPSKCSQLLSFPCQCLEA
;
A
#
# COMPACT_ATOMS: atom_id res chain seq x y z
N LEU A 1 -13.60 13.80 -4.92
CA LEU A 1 -12.79 14.06 -6.13
C LEU A 1 -13.45 13.46 -7.38
N VAL A 2 -13.56 12.14 -7.52
CA VAL A 2 -14.09 11.46 -8.73
C VAL A 2 -15.45 11.99 -9.20
N TRP A 3 -16.47 11.98 -8.34
CA TRP A 3 -17.83 12.40 -8.73
C TRP A 3 -17.90 13.88 -9.11
N ARG A 4 -17.13 14.73 -8.43
CA ARG A 4 -17.00 16.15 -8.78
C ARG A 4 -16.35 16.32 -10.15
N GLY A 5 -15.24 15.63 -10.41
CA GLY A 5 -14.57 15.66 -11.72
C GLY A 5 -15.48 15.18 -12.84
N HIS A 6 -16.17 14.05 -12.64
CA HIS A 6 -17.12 13.53 -13.62
C HIS A 6 -18.29 14.49 -13.88
N PHE A 7 -18.81 15.13 -12.83
CA PHE A 7 -19.86 16.14 -12.96
C PHE A 7 -19.41 17.33 -13.83
N LEU A 8 -18.22 17.88 -13.59
CA LEU A 8 -17.69 19.01 -14.35
C LEU A 8 -17.36 18.65 -15.80
N GLU A 9 -16.92 17.42 -16.07
CA GLU A 9 -16.80 16.90 -17.44
C GLU A 9 -18.17 16.84 -18.14
N LEU A 10 -19.22 16.39 -17.45
CA LEU A 10 -20.57 16.34 -18.03
C LEU A 10 -21.12 17.74 -18.35
N LEU A 11 -20.83 18.74 -17.53
CA LEU A 11 -21.20 20.12 -17.83
C LEU A 11 -20.49 20.65 -19.09
N GLY A 12 -19.25 20.21 -19.33
CA GLY A 12 -18.47 20.59 -20.51
C GLY A 12 -19.02 20.08 -21.85
N ILE A 13 -19.90 19.07 -21.82
CA ILE A 13 -20.60 18.55 -23.01
C ILE A 13 -21.70 19.53 -23.47
N GLY A 14 -22.12 20.47 -22.60
CA GLY A 14 -23.24 21.36 -22.84
C GLY A 14 -24.58 20.68 -22.57
N ASP A 15 -25.63 21.08 -23.30
CA ASP A 15 -27.02 20.69 -23.02
C ASP A 15 -27.24 19.17 -22.98
N ALA A 16 -26.51 18.42 -23.80
CA ALA A 16 -26.59 16.95 -23.82
C ALA A 16 -26.07 16.29 -22.52
N GLY A 17 -25.20 16.98 -21.78
CA GLY A 17 -24.63 16.49 -20.53
C GLY A 17 -25.45 16.85 -19.28
N LEU A 18 -26.29 17.89 -19.35
CA LEU A 18 -27.07 18.39 -18.20
C LEU A 18 -27.93 17.34 -17.50
N PRO A 19 -28.69 16.46 -18.21
CA PRO A 19 -29.51 15.45 -17.54
C PRO A 19 -28.67 14.48 -16.69
N ARG A 20 -27.49 14.11 -17.18
CA ARG A 20 -26.54 13.21 -16.51
C ARG A 20 -25.84 13.92 -15.37
N ALA A 21 -25.44 15.17 -15.55
CA ALA A 21 -24.82 15.99 -14.51
C ALA A 21 -25.78 16.14 -13.31
N ARG A 22 -27.06 16.40 -13.58
CA ARG A 22 -28.12 16.44 -12.56
C ARG A 22 -28.23 15.13 -11.79
N GLU A 23 -28.23 14.01 -12.51
CA GLU A 23 -28.30 12.69 -11.88
C GLU A 23 -27.11 12.44 -10.96
N VAL A 24 -25.88 12.76 -11.41
CA VAL A 24 -24.67 12.63 -10.60
C VAL A 24 -24.76 13.51 -9.35
N LEU A 25 -25.18 14.77 -9.48
CA LEU A 25 -25.32 15.67 -8.35
C LEU A 25 -26.31 15.11 -7.30
N TRP A 26 -27.48 14.66 -7.73
CA TRP A 26 -28.54 14.21 -6.82
C TRP A 26 -28.35 12.80 -6.27
N ARG A 27 -27.88 11.86 -7.08
CA ARG A 27 -27.78 10.44 -6.70
C ARG A 27 -26.42 10.04 -6.19
N ARG A 28 -25.36 10.76 -6.58
CA ARG A 28 -23.98 10.41 -6.23
C ARG A 28 -23.32 11.39 -5.30
N ILE A 29 -23.55 12.71 -5.44
CA ILE A 29 -22.86 13.72 -4.64
C ILE A 29 -23.65 14.09 -3.38
N ALA A 30 -24.91 14.50 -3.52
CA ALA A 30 -25.74 14.93 -2.38
C ALA A 30 -25.85 13.87 -1.25
N PRO A 31 -25.95 12.56 -1.53
CA PRO A 31 -26.05 11.55 -0.47
C PRO A 31 -24.74 11.29 0.29
N LEU A 32 -23.59 11.76 -0.20
CA LEU A 32 -22.30 11.51 0.45
C LEU A 32 -22.09 12.32 1.74
N GLY A 33 -23.02 13.21 2.10
CA GLY A 33 -22.90 14.04 3.30
C GLY A 33 -21.71 15.00 3.25
N VAL A 34 -21.24 15.34 2.05
CA VAL A 34 -20.19 16.34 1.83
C VAL A 34 -20.68 17.71 2.30
N ASP A 35 -19.75 18.61 2.57
CA ASP A 35 -20.01 20.03 2.83
C ASP A 35 -21.13 20.60 1.91
N ARG A 36 -22.08 21.25 2.56
CA ARG A 36 -23.29 21.78 1.92
C ARG A 36 -22.95 22.91 0.96
N GLU A 37 -21.91 23.70 1.24
CA GLU A 37 -21.45 24.77 0.36
C GLU A 37 -20.94 24.21 -0.96
N CYS A 38 -20.18 23.11 -0.94
CA CYS A 38 -19.76 22.38 -2.14
C CYS A 38 -20.95 21.95 -3.01
N VAL A 39 -22.00 21.37 -2.42
CA VAL A 39 -23.19 20.95 -3.18
C VAL A 39 -23.92 22.15 -3.79
N HIS A 40 -24.04 23.25 -3.06
CA HIS A 40 -24.63 24.50 -3.57
C HIS A 40 -23.80 25.10 -4.71
N TRP A 41 -22.47 25.11 -4.59
CA TRP A 41 -21.58 25.56 -5.64
C TRP A 41 -21.76 24.71 -6.91
N LEU A 42 -21.82 23.39 -6.79
CA LEU A 42 -22.05 22.49 -7.93
C LEU A 42 -23.42 22.71 -8.58
N ALA A 43 -24.46 22.95 -7.78
CA ALA A 43 -25.78 23.30 -8.29
C ALA A 43 -25.75 24.62 -9.09
N ARG A 44 -25.02 25.63 -8.60
CA ARG A 44 -24.79 26.90 -9.32
C ARG A 44 -24.00 26.69 -10.61
N ALA A 45 -23.01 25.80 -10.61
CA ALA A 45 -22.21 25.47 -11.80
C ALA A 45 -23.08 24.91 -12.93
N MET A 46 -24.20 24.23 -12.65
CA MET A 46 -25.12 23.77 -13.70
C MET A 46 -25.73 24.90 -14.54
N VAL A 47 -25.88 26.10 -13.96
CA VAL A 47 -26.49 27.26 -14.63
C VAL A 47 -25.43 28.17 -15.23
N SER A 48 -24.31 28.33 -14.53
CA SER A 48 -23.21 29.23 -14.92
C SER A 48 -22.15 28.58 -15.81
N CYS A 49 -22.17 27.25 -15.92
CA CYS A 49 -21.10 26.43 -16.50
C CYS A 49 -19.73 26.67 -15.85
N GLU A 50 -19.71 27.20 -14.62
CA GLU A 50 -18.48 27.47 -13.88
C GLU A 50 -17.71 26.16 -13.62
N GLY A 51 -16.43 26.14 -14.01
CA GLY A 51 -15.58 24.96 -13.86
C GLY A 51 -15.90 23.80 -14.81
N ALA A 52 -16.80 23.98 -15.79
CA ALA A 52 -17.04 23.00 -16.82
C ALA A 52 -15.76 22.70 -17.61
N VAL A 53 -15.48 21.42 -17.85
CA VAL A 53 -14.24 20.99 -18.52
C VAL A 53 -14.48 20.95 -20.02
N ALA A 54 -13.81 21.82 -20.76
CA ALA A 54 -13.93 21.85 -22.22
C ALA A 54 -13.55 20.48 -22.84
N PRO A 55 -14.19 20.05 -23.94
CA PRO A 55 -13.96 18.72 -24.53
C PRO A 55 -12.50 18.41 -24.88
N ASP A 56 -11.75 19.41 -25.31
CA ASP A 56 -10.32 19.35 -25.62
C ASP A 56 -9.42 19.25 -24.38
N ALA A 57 -9.89 19.77 -23.23
CA ALA A 57 -9.18 19.73 -21.96
C ALA A 57 -9.44 18.46 -21.13
N VAL A 58 -10.39 17.60 -21.52
CA VAL A 58 -10.81 16.41 -20.74
C VAL A 58 -9.64 15.48 -20.40
N VAL A 59 -8.72 15.25 -21.34
CA VAL A 59 -7.57 14.37 -21.10
C VAL A 59 -6.67 14.93 -20.01
N GLY A 60 -6.30 16.21 -20.12
CA GLY A 60 -5.47 16.90 -19.12
C GLY A 60 -6.15 16.95 -17.75
N TRP A 61 -7.45 17.24 -17.74
CA TRP A 61 -8.26 17.23 -16.52
C TRP A 61 -8.25 15.87 -15.81
N ARG A 62 -8.43 14.78 -16.56
CA ARG A 62 -8.41 13.42 -16.00
C ARG A 62 -7.04 13.03 -15.45
N ILE A 63 -5.96 13.46 -16.11
CA ILE A 63 -4.61 13.26 -15.60
C ILE A 63 -4.44 13.99 -14.27
N GLY A 64 -4.84 15.27 -14.18
CA GLY A 64 -4.81 16.04 -12.94
C GLY A 64 -5.62 15.38 -11.82
N LEU A 65 -6.86 14.99 -12.11
CA LEU A 65 -7.71 14.27 -11.16
C LEU A 65 -7.09 12.94 -10.70
N PHE A 66 -6.42 12.21 -11.60
CA PHE A 66 -5.74 10.98 -11.25
C PHE A 66 -4.58 11.23 -10.28
N LEU A 67 -3.78 12.27 -10.51
CA LEU A 67 -2.70 12.66 -9.60
C LEU A 67 -3.26 13.07 -8.23
N ASP A 68 -4.33 13.87 -8.17
CA ASP A 68 -4.99 14.23 -6.92
C ASP A 68 -5.50 12.99 -6.14
N LEU A 69 -5.96 11.96 -6.87
CA LEU A 69 -6.37 10.70 -6.26
C LEU A 69 -5.18 9.91 -5.72
N VAL A 70 -4.09 9.82 -6.49
CA VAL A 70 -2.83 9.18 -6.06
C VAL A 70 -2.34 9.81 -4.76
N ASP A 71 -2.36 11.14 -4.67
CA ASP A 71 -1.93 11.87 -3.47
C ASP A 71 -2.91 11.72 -2.29
N ALA A 72 -4.20 11.51 -2.56
CA ALA A 72 -5.19 11.24 -1.53
C ALA A 72 -5.13 9.81 -0.96
N PHE A 73 -4.47 8.87 -1.66
CA PHE A 73 -4.33 7.51 -1.15
C PHE A 73 -3.36 7.46 0.04
N PRO A 74 -3.71 6.71 1.09
CA PRO A 74 -2.83 6.59 2.24
C PRO A 74 -1.56 5.79 1.90
N PRO A 75 -0.47 5.94 2.67
CA PRO A 75 0.83 5.32 2.38
C PRO A 75 0.77 3.79 2.22
N TRP A 76 -0.13 3.11 2.94
CA TRP A 76 -0.28 1.65 2.88
C TRP A 76 -0.98 1.14 1.60
N PHE A 77 -1.59 2.04 0.82
CA PHE A 77 -2.14 1.68 -0.49
C PHE A 77 -1.03 1.38 -1.50
N HIS A 78 0.15 2.00 -1.33
CA HIS A 78 1.33 1.75 -2.14
C HIS A 78 2.08 0.52 -1.61
N VAL A 79 1.59 -0.67 -1.94
CA VAL A 79 2.27 -1.92 -1.59
C VAL A 79 3.48 -2.11 -2.51
N PRO A 80 4.71 -2.17 -1.99
CA PRO A 80 5.88 -2.38 -2.83
C PRO A 80 5.85 -3.79 -3.42
N SER A 81 6.46 -3.94 -4.61
CA SER A 81 6.67 -5.26 -5.21
C SER A 81 7.46 -6.16 -4.26
N GLY A 82 7.07 -7.44 -4.16
CA GLY A 82 7.77 -8.38 -3.30
C GLY A 82 7.43 -8.26 -1.81
N ARG A 83 6.37 -7.52 -1.42
CA ARG A 83 6.08 -7.28 0.01
C ARG A 83 5.77 -8.56 0.78
N LEU A 84 5.06 -9.50 0.16
CA LEU A 84 4.73 -10.77 0.81
C LEU A 84 6.00 -11.61 0.99
N GLU A 85 6.80 -11.71 -0.06
CA GLU A 85 8.07 -12.39 -0.11
C GLU A 85 9.01 -11.87 0.98
N LEU A 86 9.18 -10.55 1.06
CA LEU A 86 9.97 -9.89 2.10
C LEU A 86 9.45 -10.18 3.52
N LEU A 87 8.12 -10.21 3.70
CA LEU A 87 7.53 -10.54 5.01
C LEU A 87 7.78 -11.99 5.39
N VAL A 88 7.68 -12.91 4.44
CA VAL A 88 7.97 -14.34 4.62
C VAL A 88 9.45 -14.55 4.93
N GLU A 89 10.35 -13.94 4.16
CA GLU A 89 11.80 -13.99 4.41
C GLU A 89 12.14 -13.47 5.82
N ASN A 90 11.59 -12.32 6.20
CA ASN A 90 11.81 -11.75 7.54
C ASN A 90 11.28 -12.67 8.65
N ALA A 91 10.12 -13.32 8.44
CA ALA A 91 9.57 -14.26 9.40
C ALA A 91 10.49 -15.47 9.56
N VAL A 92 10.95 -16.06 8.46
CA VAL A 92 11.90 -17.19 8.46
C VAL A 92 13.21 -16.82 9.17
N VAL A 93 13.83 -15.68 8.80
CA VAL A 93 15.06 -15.20 9.43
C VAL A 93 14.88 -15.01 10.93
N LYS A 94 13.73 -14.47 11.36
CA LYS A 94 13.42 -14.30 12.77
C LYS A 94 13.24 -15.64 13.50
N GLN A 95 12.55 -16.60 12.89
CA GLN A 95 12.36 -17.92 13.48
C GLN A 95 13.68 -18.67 13.65
N VAL A 96 14.53 -18.68 12.62
CA VAL A 96 15.85 -19.33 12.66
C VAL A 96 16.76 -18.65 13.69
N SER A 97 16.85 -17.31 13.69
CA SER A 97 17.69 -16.58 14.67
C SER A 97 17.21 -16.70 16.11
N SER A 98 15.93 -17.02 16.34
CA SER A 98 15.37 -17.25 17.68
C SER A 98 15.47 -18.72 18.12
N CYS A 99 15.94 -19.61 17.24
CA CYS A 99 16.04 -21.04 17.53
C CYS A 99 17.32 -21.35 18.32
N VAL A 100 17.14 -21.78 19.57
CA VAL A 100 18.24 -22.08 20.51
C VAL A 100 19.12 -23.24 20.03
N TYR A 101 18.55 -24.17 19.27
CA TYR A 101 19.20 -25.41 18.87
C TYR A 101 19.70 -25.40 17.42
N HIS A 102 19.61 -24.26 16.73
CA HIS A 102 20.03 -24.16 15.34
C HIS A 102 21.57 -24.13 15.23
N ASN A 103 22.16 -25.26 14.84
CA ASN A 103 23.62 -25.44 14.79
C ASN A 103 24.16 -25.86 13.40
N LEU A 104 23.28 -26.19 12.46
CA LEU A 104 23.63 -26.64 11.11
C LEU A 104 22.73 -25.92 10.08
N PRO A 105 23.22 -25.74 8.83
CA PRO A 105 22.41 -25.24 7.74
C PRO A 105 21.41 -26.31 7.29
N ASP A 106 20.33 -26.45 8.05
CA ASP A 106 19.21 -27.36 7.75
C ASP A 106 18.19 -26.70 6.80
N GLU A 107 17.43 -27.52 6.07
CA GLU A 107 16.33 -27.03 5.23
C GLU A 107 15.25 -26.37 6.10
N VAL A 108 14.84 -25.16 5.72
CA VAL A 108 13.76 -24.43 6.39
C VAL A 108 12.49 -24.53 5.54
N THR A 109 11.41 -25.00 6.17
CA THR A 109 10.09 -25.10 5.52
C THR A 109 9.24 -23.87 5.82
N LEU A 110 8.32 -23.54 4.92
CA LEU A 110 7.29 -22.51 5.13
C LEU A 110 5.96 -23.08 5.63
N PHE A 111 5.82 -24.41 5.72
CA PHE A 111 4.57 -25.07 6.09
C PHE A 111 4.35 -25.12 7.60
N GLU A 112 5.42 -25.00 8.37
CA GLU A 112 5.40 -24.98 9.83
C GLU A 112 6.51 -24.07 10.36
N ASP A 113 6.36 -23.60 11.60
CA ASP A 113 7.39 -22.78 12.25
C ASP A 113 8.68 -23.57 12.45
N HIS A 114 9.83 -22.95 12.14
CA HIS A 114 11.13 -23.59 12.31
C HIS A 114 11.39 -24.00 13.76
N LYS A 115 11.71 -25.29 13.96
CA LYS A 115 12.11 -25.87 15.25
C LYS A 115 13.20 -26.90 15.00
N CYS A 116 14.37 -26.71 15.58
CA CYS A 116 15.42 -27.74 15.62
C CYS A 116 15.21 -28.66 16.83
N PRO A 117 15.43 -29.98 16.68
CA PRO A 117 15.37 -30.91 17.80
C PRO A 117 16.55 -30.69 18.77
N GLU A 118 16.31 -30.94 20.05
CA GLU A 118 17.33 -30.81 21.11
C GLU A 118 18.47 -31.82 20.94
N GLU A 119 18.22 -32.95 20.26
CA GLU A 119 19.21 -34.00 20.04
C GLU A 119 20.34 -33.61 19.07
N GLN A 120 20.22 -32.49 18.34
CA GLN A 120 21.23 -32.02 17.38
C GLN A 120 22.37 -31.21 18.01
N ILE A 121 22.37 -30.99 19.33
CA ILE A 121 23.49 -30.33 20.01
C ILE A 121 24.71 -31.26 19.98
N PRO A 122 25.90 -30.81 19.51
CA PRO A 122 27.09 -31.63 19.48
C PRO A 122 27.49 -32.09 20.89
N SER A 123 27.17 -33.32 21.24
CA SER A 123 27.52 -33.93 22.54
C SER A 123 28.98 -34.39 22.60
N LYS A 124 29.67 -34.41 21.46
CA LYS A 124 31.05 -34.85 21.32
C LYS A 124 31.93 -33.68 20.92
N CYS A 125 32.96 -33.40 21.74
CA CYS A 125 33.97 -32.39 21.43
C CYS A 125 34.67 -32.77 20.11
N SER A 126 34.43 -31.98 19.06
CA SER A 126 35.02 -32.20 17.73
C SER A 126 36.40 -31.56 17.59
N GLN A 127 36.68 -30.50 18.36
CA GLN A 127 37.97 -29.80 18.37
C GLN A 127 38.36 -29.37 19.78
N LEU A 128 39.60 -29.69 20.16
CA LEU A 128 40.26 -29.15 21.34
C LEU A 128 41.10 -27.95 20.91
N LEU A 129 40.74 -26.76 21.38
CA LEU A 129 41.58 -25.57 21.25
C LEU A 129 42.70 -25.65 22.29
N SER A 130 43.88 -26.09 21.88
CA SER A 130 45.07 -26.03 22.73
C SER A 130 45.69 -24.64 22.65
N PHE A 131 45.56 -23.88 23.73
CA PHE A 131 46.38 -22.69 23.93
C PHE A 131 47.71 -23.12 24.54
N PRO A 132 48.87 -22.80 23.94
CA PRO A 132 50.16 -23.11 24.54
C PRO A 132 50.26 -22.35 25.87
N CYS A 133 50.31 -23.10 26.96
CA CYS A 133 50.54 -22.57 28.29
C CYS A 133 52.02 -22.15 28.36
N GLN A 134 52.32 -20.87 28.16
CA GLN A 134 53.63 -20.31 28.51
C GLN A 134 53.70 -20.14 30.03
N CYS A 135 53.79 -21.25 30.76
CA CYS A 135 54.29 -21.21 32.12
C CYS A 135 55.80 -20.99 32.03
N LEU A 136 56.25 -19.74 32.22
CA LEU A 136 57.65 -19.46 32.50
C LEU A 136 58.03 -20.21 33.78
N GLU A 137 58.95 -21.16 33.63
CA GLU A 137 59.65 -21.80 34.75
C GLU A 137 60.39 -20.72 35.56
N ALA A 138 60.31 -20.87 36.88
CA ALA A 138 60.92 -20.00 37.90
C ALA A 138 62.44 -20.11 37.97
#